data_AF-D4XKA9-F1
#
_entry.id   AF-D4XKA9-F1
#
_cell.length_a   1.000
_cell.length_b   1.000
_cell.length_c   1.000
_cell.angle_alpha   90.00
_cell.angle_beta   90.00
_cell.angle_gamma   90.00
#
_symmetry.space_group_name_H-M   'P 1'
#
loop_
_entity.id
_entity.type
_entity.pdbx_description
1 polymer ?
#
loop_
_entity_poly.entity_id
_entity_poly.type
_entity_poly.pdbx_seq_one_letter_code
_entity_poly.pdbx_strand_id
1 'polypeptide(L)'
;DLGYTPSVLKKIGLLMLFMLIYAVTFEFLGFPIATAIMFFLVGTLFGGSLKASLITGIVFGCLLYGLFDYILDVPLPLGFFS
;
A
#
# COMPACT_ATOMS: atom_id res chain seq x y z
N ASP A 1 7.02 -7.91 -29.75
CA ASP A 1 6.79 -8.49 -28.40
C ASP A 1 6.78 -7.39 -27.35
N LEU A 2 5.70 -7.23 -26.59
CA LEU A 2 5.59 -6.19 -25.54
C LEU A 2 6.55 -6.41 -24.32
N GLY A 3 7.57 -7.26 -24.43
CA GLY A 3 8.55 -7.53 -23.37
C GLY A 3 7.99 -8.26 -22.14
N TYR A 4 6.76 -8.77 -22.21
CA TYR A 4 6.13 -9.47 -21.09
C TYR A 4 6.75 -10.85 -20.88
N THR A 5 7.52 -10.97 -19.80
CA THR A 5 7.96 -12.28 -19.28
C THR A 5 6.88 -12.84 -18.35
N PRO A 6 6.71 -14.18 -18.25
CA PRO A 6 5.73 -14.80 -17.36
C PRO A 6 5.85 -14.35 -15.89
N SER A 7 7.07 -13.98 -15.47
CA SER A 7 7.35 -13.44 -14.15
C SER A 7 6.74 -12.05 -13.92
N VAL A 8 6.69 -11.19 -14.94
CA VAL A 8 6.05 -9.86 -14.87
C VAL A 8 4.54 -10.00 -14.76
N LEU A 9 3.92 -10.87 -15.56
CA LEU A 9 2.47 -11.13 -15.46
C LEU A 9 2.08 -11.62 -14.05
N LYS A 10 2.88 -12.51 -13.47
CA LYS A 10 2.66 -12.99 -12.10
C LYS A 10 2.73 -11.86 -11.08
N LYS A 11 3.70 -10.95 -11.19
CA LYS A 11 3.83 -9.78 -10.30
C LYS A 11 2.64 -8.84 -10.47
N ILE A 12 2.17 -8.59 -11.69
CA ILE A 12 0.98 -7.78 -11.94
C ILE A 12 -0.26 -8.42 -11.31
N GLY A 13 -0.45 -9.73 -11.49
CA GLY A 13 -1.56 -10.46 -10.86
C GLY A 13 -1.54 -10.35 -9.32
N LEU A 14 -0.37 -10.47 -8.71
CA LEU A 14 -0.24 -10.34 -7.26
C LEU A 14 -0.43 -8.89 -6.78
N LEU A 15 0.04 -7.91 -7.55
CA LEU A 15 -0.20 -6.49 -7.28
C LEU A 15 -1.70 -6.19 -7.28
N MET A 16 -2.44 -6.67 -8.28
CA MET A 16 -3.90 -6.52 -8.34
C MET A 16 -4.58 -7.16 -7.11
N LEU A 17 -4.14 -8.35 -6.71
CA LEU A 17 -4.64 -9.00 -5.50
C LEU A 17 -4.37 -8.14 -4.25
N PHE A 18 -3.17 -7.58 -4.11
CA PHE A 18 -2.85 -6.68 -2.99
C PHE A 18 -3.70 -5.41 -3.00
N MET A 19 -4.00 -4.84 -4.16
CA MET A 19 -4.92 -3.70 -4.27
C MET A 19 -6.35 -4.07 -3.85
N LEU A 20 -6.82 -5.28 -4.17
CA LEU A 20 -8.13 -5.76 -3.71
C LEU A 20 -8.16 -5.95 -2.20
N ILE A 21 -7.12 -6.56 -1.62
CA ILE A 21 -6.99 -6.71 -0.17
C ILE A 21 -6.97 -5.34 0.50
N TYR A 22 -6.19 -4.40 -0.04
CA TYR A 22 -6.16 -3.02 0.42
C TYR A 22 -7.56 -2.41 0.41
N ALA A 23 -8.28 -2.46 -0.71
CA ALA A 23 -9.62 -1.88 -0.83
C ALA A 23 -10.63 -2.48 0.18
N VAL A 24 -10.62 -3.80 0.39
CA VAL A 24 -11.55 -4.46 1.31
C VAL A 24 -11.18 -4.18 2.77
N THR A 25 -9.90 -4.08 3.10
CA THR A 25 -9.42 -3.83 4.46
C THR A 25 -9.36 -2.34 4.82
N PHE A 26 -9.49 -1.45 3.83
CA PHE A 26 -9.30 -0.02 3.95
C PHE A 26 -10.21 0.62 5.01
N GLU A 27 -11.50 0.29 5.01
CA GLU A 27 -12.44 0.82 6.01
C GLU A 27 -12.17 0.27 7.41
N PHE A 28 -11.72 -0.98 7.53
CA PHE A 28 -11.50 -1.62 8.83
C PHE A 28 -10.19 -1.21 9.48
N LEU A 29 -9.08 -1.26 8.74
CA LEU A 29 -7.75 -0.91 9.23
C LEU A 29 -7.51 0.60 9.29
N GLY A 30 -8.29 1.36 8.52
CA GLY A 30 -8.06 2.78 8.29
C GLY A 30 -6.94 3.03 7.27
N PHE A 31 -6.94 4.24 6.72
CA PHE A 31 -6.01 4.69 5.70
C PHE A 31 -4.54 4.45 6.05
N PRO A 32 -3.99 4.95 7.18
CA PRO A 32 -2.54 4.92 7.40
C PRO A 32 -1.99 3.50 7.50
N ILE A 33 -2.71 2.60 8.18
CA ILE A 33 -2.30 1.19 8.34
C ILE A 33 -2.46 0.43 7.01
N ALA A 34 -3.60 0.57 6.35
CA ALA A 34 -3.85 -0.09 5.07
C ALA A 34 -2.80 0.33 4.03
N THR A 35 -2.49 1.62 3.94
CA THR A 35 -1.50 2.16 3.00
C THR A 35 -0.09 1.68 3.34
N ALA A 36 0.28 1.65 4.62
CA ALA A 36 1.59 1.15 5.03
C ALA A 36 1.81 -0.32 4.65
N ILE A 37 0.80 -1.17 4.90
CA ILE A 37 0.84 -2.59 4.50
C ILE A 37 0.95 -2.71 2.98
N MET A 38 0.17 -1.93 2.22
CA MET A 38 0.21 -1.94 0.76
C MET A 38 1.62 -1.62 0.23
N PHE A 39 2.23 -0.53 0.69
CA PHE A 39 3.57 -0.13 0.24
C PHE A 39 4.66 -1.14 0.64
N PHE A 40 4.52 -1.78 1.81
CA PHE A 40 5.40 -2.88 2.22
C PHE A 40 5.28 -4.09 1.28
N LEU A 41 4.05 -4.52 0.96
CA LEU A 41 3.78 -5.65 0.07
C LEU A 41 4.28 -5.39 -1.35
N VAL A 42 4.10 -4.18 -1.86
CA VAL A 42 4.64 -3.77 -3.16
C VAL A 42 6.16 -3.79 -3.14
N GLY A 43 6.80 -3.17 -2.13
CA GLY A 43 8.25 -3.15 -2.02
C GLY A 43 8.86 -4.55 -2.02
N THR A 44 8.28 -5.48 -1.26
CA THR A 44 8.73 -6.88 -1.21
C THR A 44 8.46 -7.64 -2.52
N LEU A 45 7.31 -7.43 -3.16
CA LEU A 45 6.95 -8.06 -4.43
C LEU A 45 7.92 -7.72 -5.58
N PHE A 46 8.42 -6.49 -5.58
CA PHE A 46 9.36 -6.02 -6.60
C PHE A 46 10.84 -6.24 -6.24
N GLY A 47 11.13 -6.95 -5.14
CA GLY A 47 12.49 -7.36 -4.78
C GLY A 47 13.22 -6.40 -3.83
N GLY A 48 12.51 -5.47 -3.20
CA GLY A 48 13.04 -4.65 -2.12
C GLY A 48 13.36 -5.51 -0.89
N SER A 49 14.43 -5.16 -0.18
CA SER A 49 14.77 -5.83 1.09
C SER A 49 13.63 -5.64 2.10
N LEU A 50 13.39 -6.62 2.97
CA LEU A 50 12.32 -6.54 3.99
C LEU A 50 12.43 -5.26 4.83
N LYS A 51 13.65 -4.87 5.19
CA LYS A 51 13.92 -3.64 5.96
C LYS A 51 13.54 -2.39 5.16
N ALA A 52 14.00 -2.28 3.92
CA ALA A 52 13.69 -1.13 3.08
C ALA A 52 12.18 -1.04 2.81
N SER A 53 11.53 -2.15 2.47
CA SER A 53 10.09 -2.20 2.24
C SER A 53 9.28 -1.81 3.47
N LEU A 54 9.72 -2.22 4.67
CA LEU A 54 9.05 -1.85 5.93
C LEU A 54 9.15 -0.35 6.20
N ILE A 55 10.34 0.22 6.02
CA ILE A 55 10.57 1.66 6.15
C ILE A 55 9.70 2.41 5.15
N THR A 56 9.68 1.99 3.87
CA THR A 56 8.85 2.60 2.83
C THR A 56 7.37 2.55 3.22
N GLY A 57 6.87 1.42 3.74
CA GLY A 57 5.50 1.29 4.22
C GLY A 57 5.17 2.33 5.30
N ILE A 58 5.99 2.42 6.34
CA ILE A 58 5.79 3.36 7.45
C ILE A 58 5.84 4.81 6.95
N VAL A 59 6.87 5.15 6.16
CA VAL A 59 7.07 6.51 5.63
C VAL A 59 5.88 6.93 4.77
N PHE A 60 5.45 6.12 3.80
CA PHE A 60 4.34 6.48 2.93
C PHE A 60 2.99 6.46 3.65
N GLY A 61 2.78 5.55 4.60
CA GLY A 61 1.56 5.55 5.43
C GLY A 61 1.40 6.86 6.20
N CYS A 62 2.46 7.31 6.90
CA CYS A 62 2.44 8.57 7.64
C CYS A 62 2.40 9.80 6.74
N LEU A 63 3.22 9.83 5.68
CA LEU A 63 3.34 10.98 4.77
C LEU A 63 2.03 11.22 4.02
N LEU A 64 1.44 10.17 3.46
CA LEU A 64 0.18 10.31 2.72
C LEU A 64 -0.99 10.61 3.66
N TYR A 65 -0.99 10.04 4.86
CA TYR A 65 -1.98 10.39 5.88
C TYR A 65 -1.91 11.89 6.18
N GLY A 66 -0.72 12.41 6.50
CA GLY A 66 -0.57 13.83 6.80
C GLY A 66 -0.87 14.74 5.62
N LEU A 67 -0.55 14.32 4.39
CA LEU A 67 -0.90 15.05 3.18
C LEU A 67 -2.42 15.13 2.99
N PHE A 68 -3.13 14.02 3.11
CA PHE A 68 -4.58 14.02 2.87
C PHE A 68 -5.36 14.66 4.01
N ASP A 69 -5.02 14.33 5.26
CA ASP A 69 -5.72 14.79 6.45
C ASP A 69 -5.42 16.28 6.73
N TYR A 70 -4.14 16.65 6.86
CA TYR A 70 -3.79 18.01 7.31
C TYR A 70 -3.61 19.03 6.19
N ILE A 71 -3.16 18.62 5.00
CA ILE A 71 -2.88 19.56 3.90
C ILE A 71 -4.08 19.69 2.97
N LEU A 72 -4.77 18.58 2.69
CA LEU A 72 -5.87 18.53 1.73
C LEU A 72 -7.26 18.49 2.40
N ASP A 73 -7.33 18.39 3.73
CA ASP A 73 -8.57 18.38 4.52
C ASP A 73 -9.57 17.30 4.05
N VAL A 74 -9.04 16.14 3.66
CA VAL A 74 -9.82 15.00 3.18
C VAL A 74 -10.16 14.10 4.36
N PRO A 75 -11.44 13.82 4.65
CA PRO A 75 -11.82 12.90 5.71
C PRO A 75 -11.38 11.48 5.35
N LEU A 76 -10.47 10.92 6.14
CA LEU A 76 -9.96 9.56 5.94
C LEU A 76 -10.56 8.57 6.96
N PRO A 77 -10.83 7.32 6.55
CA PRO A 77 -11.19 6.28 7.51
C PRO A 77 -10.02 6.03 8.46
N LEU A 78 -10.27 6.12 9.75
CA LEU A 78 -9.32 5.70 10.78
C LEU A 78 -9.53 4.24 11.19
N GLY A 79 -10.58 3.59 10.68
CA GLY A 79 -10.89 2.20 10.97
C GLY A 79 -11.17 1.98 12.46
N PHE A 80 -10.50 1.01 13.06
CA PHE A 80 -10.65 0.66 14.48
C PHE A 80 -10.31 1.80 15.48
N PHE A 81 -9.72 2.90 15.03
CA PHE A 81 -9.46 4.08 15.89
C PHE A 81 -10.62 5.08 15.90
N SER A 82 -11.77 4.74 15.31
CA SER A 82 -13.01 5.52 15.36
C SER A 82 -13.78 5.35 16.67
#